data_AF-A0A087Y0Z3-F1
#
_entry.id   AF-A0A087Y0Z3-F1
#
_cell.length_a   1.000
_cell.length_b   1.000
_cell.length_c   1.000
_cell.angle_alpha   90.00
_cell.angle_beta   90.00
_cell.angle_gamma   90.00
#
_symmetry.space_group_name_H-M   'P 1'
#
loop_
_entity.id
_entity.type
_entity.pdbx_description
1 polymer ?
#
loop_
_entity_poly.entity_id
_entity_poly.type
_entity_poly.pdbx_seq_one_letter_code
_entity_poly.pdbx_strand_id
1 'polypeptide(L)'
;MAGLQPFNVAVISFVLLLICANLVSCNNGRRVGDPLEAELSGFSVPLEHSFELDDVAKFQSRGSLLLKTGREPSVSLTQNQLSEDDRSKLKEVAAVDGLYRIRVPRVFLQADRQTEWQMDGYLTAFVRACAMVESHLSDVITLHTDVSGYLIGVSIVTLPGACRGAEVEDEVDLEVFNTTLSIMAPVNAPGPETALFLERMEQESEKKGKNPQEQKSFFAKYWYLILGGAIFLMLTNSAQPPAGGGREQS
;
A
#
# COMPACT_ATOMS: atom_id res chain seq x y z
N MET A 1 -49.16 28.59 55.77
CA MET A 1 -48.15 28.33 54.73
C MET A 1 -48.85 28.53 53.38
N ALA A 2 -48.61 29.68 52.74
CA ALA A 2 -49.38 30.16 51.62
C ALA A 2 -49.08 29.39 50.33
N GLY A 3 -50.12 28.92 49.64
CA GLY A 3 -50.02 28.16 48.40
C GLY A 3 -49.60 29.06 47.23
N LEU A 4 -48.52 28.66 46.55
CA LEU A 4 -48.15 29.23 45.26
C LEU A 4 -49.11 28.66 44.18
N GLN A 5 -49.86 29.54 43.52
CA GLN A 5 -50.85 29.16 42.51
C GLN A 5 -50.20 28.50 41.27
N PRO A 6 -50.82 27.47 40.68
CA PRO A 6 -50.30 26.75 39.50
C PRO A 6 -50.22 27.62 38.23
N PHE A 7 -50.85 28.79 38.23
CA PHE A 7 -50.89 29.71 37.10
C PHE A 7 -49.52 30.36 36.81
N ASN A 8 -48.73 30.68 37.85
CA ASN A 8 -47.43 31.32 37.66
C ASN A 8 -46.37 30.37 37.11
N VAL A 9 -46.44 29.08 37.43
CA VAL A 9 -45.48 28.07 36.94
C VAL A 9 -45.68 27.79 35.45
N ALA A 10 -46.93 27.75 34.99
CA ALA A 10 -47.25 27.55 33.58
C ALA A 10 -46.81 28.74 32.71
N VAL A 11 -47.00 29.97 33.19
CA VAL A 11 -46.57 31.18 32.47
C VAL A 11 -45.05 31.26 32.39
N ILE A 12 -44.34 30.95 33.47
CA ILE A 12 -42.86 30.93 33.46
C ILE A 12 -42.33 29.87 32.50
N SER A 13 -42.94 28.69 32.45
CA SER A 13 -42.57 27.62 31.50
C SER A 13 -42.79 28.04 30.05
N PHE A 14 -43.92 28.71 29.75
CA PHE A 14 -44.21 29.19 28.41
C PHE A 14 -43.26 30.31 27.96
N VAL A 15 -42.90 31.23 28.86
CA VAL A 15 -41.92 32.28 28.60
C VAL A 15 -40.52 31.69 28.39
N LEU A 16 -40.14 30.68 29.19
CA LEU A 16 -38.85 29.99 29.01
C LEU A 16 -38.77 29.26 27.66
N LEU A 17 -39.86 28.58 27.25
CA LEU A 17 -39.96 27.92 25.94
C LEU A 17 -39.90 28.91 24.77
N LEU A 18 -40.55 30.07 24.89
CA LEU A 18 -40.48 31.14 23.88
C LEU A 18 -39.08 31.75 23.79
N ILE A 19 -38.37 31.89 24.91
CA ILE A 19 -36.99 32.39 24.92
C ILE A 19 -36.04 31.34 24.31
N CYS A 20 -36.22 30.05 24.59
CA CYS A 20 -35.46 28.97 23.96
C CYS A 20 -35.73 28.88 22.45
N ALA A 21 -36.96 29.10 21.98
CA ALA A 21 -37.29 29.11 20.56
C ALA A 21 -36.64 30.28 19.80
N ASN A 22 -36.44 31.43 20.44
CA ASN A 22 -35.79 32.60 19.83
C ASN A 22 -34.25 32.56 19.91
N LEU A 23 -33.66 31.84 20.88
CA LEU A 23 -32.21 31.60 20.97
C LEU A 23 -31.71 30.45 20.08
N VAL A 24 -32.60 29.59 19.58
CA VAL A 24 -32.31 28.69 18.46
C VAL A 24 -32.64 29.40 17.15
N SER A 25 -31.95 30.52 16.90
CA SER A 25 -31.75 30.98 15.54
C SER A 25 -30.72 30.05 14.90
N CYS A 26 -31.17 28.86 14.49
CA CYS A 26 -30.45 28.09 13.49
C CYS A 26 -30.32 28.99 12.26
N ASN A 27 -29.08 29.39 11.97
CA ASN A 27 -28.67 30.15 10.81
C ASN A 27 -29.17 29.44 9.53
N ASN A 28 -30.40 29.72 9.10
CA ASN A 28 -30.99 29.17 7.89
C ASN A 28 -30.60 30.04 6.68
N GLY A 29 -29.29 30.34 6.60
CA GLY A 29 -28.62 30.91 5.44
C GLY A 29 -27.86 29.83 4.67
N ARG A 30 -28.34 28.58 4.66
CA ARG A 30 -27.81 27.53 3.80
C ARG A 30 -28.39 27.77 2.41
N ARG A 31 -27.69 28.57 1.60
CA ARG A 31 -27.82 28.41 0.14
C ARG A 31 -27.54 26.93 -0.13
N VAL A 32 -28.52 26.27 -0.75
CA VAL A 32 -28.35 24.94 -1.35
C VAL A 32 -27.37 25.14 -2.51
N GLY A 33 -26.09 25.21 -2.19
CA GLY A 33 -25.01 24.91 -3.11
C GLY A 33 -24.79 23.41 -3.03
N ASP A 34 -24.73 22.77 -4.19
CA ASP A 34 -24.59 21.34 -4.41
C ASP A 34 -23.61 20.67 -3.43
N PRO A 35 -24.00 19.58 -2.72
CA PRO A 35 -23.06 18.70 -2.03
C PRO A 35 -22.08 18.01 -2.99
N LEU A 36 -22.29 18.14 -4.31
CA LEU A 36 -21.50 17.50 -5.35
C LEU A 36 -20.25 18.29 -5.73
N GLU A 37 -20.13 19.58 -5.42
CA GLU A 37 -18.95 20.38 -5.82
C GLU A 37 -17.74 20.23 -4.89
N ALA A 38 -17.94 19.84 -3.63
CA ALA A 38 -16.84 19.63 -2.68
C ALA A 38 -16.06 18.33 -2.93
N GLU A 39 -16.65 17.34 -3.60
CA GLU A 39 -15.95 16.11 -4.02
C GLU A 39 -15.10 16.31 -5.30
N LEU A 40 -15.14 17.50 -5.92
CA LEU A 40 -14.53 17.79 -7.23
C LEU A 40 -13.31 18.72 -7.16
N SER A 41 -13.02 19.34 -6.01
CA SER A 41 -11.81 20.17 -5.85
C SER A 41 -10.59 19.28 -5.65
N GLY A 42 -9.93 18.93 -6.75
CA GLY A 42 -8.63 18.26 -6.71
C GLY A 42 -7.59 19.10 -5.96
N PHE A 43 -6.62 18.42 -5.37
CA PHE A 43 -5.50 19.00 -4.66
C PHE A 43 -4.35 19.30 -5.63
N SER A 44 -3.86 20.55 -5.64
CA SER A 44 -2.80 20.99 -6.56
C SER A 44 -1.43 20.94 -5.89
N VAL A 45 -0.47 20.29 -6.55
CA VAL A 45 0.89 20.04 -6.05
C VAL A 45 1.93 20.47 -7.08
N PRO A 46 2.95 21.25 -6.72
CA PRO A 46 3.98 21.63 -7.67
C PRO A 46 4.85 20.42 -8.06
N LEU A 47 5.11 20.29 -9.36
CA LEU A 47 6.14 19.41 -9.92
C LEU A 47 7.34 20.28 -10.28
N GLU A 48 8.48 19.99 -9.68
CA GLU A 48 9.71 20.72 -9.93
C GLU A 48 10.77 19.81 -10.53
N HIS A 49 11.69 20.38 -11.29
CA HIS A 49 12.78 19.66 -11.93
C HIS A 49 14.12 20.38 -11.77
N SER A 50 15.22 19.67 -12.01
CA SER A 50 16.57 20.23 -11.98
C SER A 50 17.48 19.41 -12.89
N PHE A 51 18.34 20.09 -13.64
CA PHE A 51 19.34 19.49 -14.53
C PHE A 51 20.62 20.31 -14.44
N GLU A 52 21.17 20.40 -13.22
CA GLU A 52 22.47 21.04 -12.98
C GLU A 52 23.61 20.02 -13.17
N LEU A 53 24.76 20.52 -13.62
CA LEU A 53 26.01 19.76 -13.64
C LEU A 53 26.62 19.62 -12.23
N ASP A 54 26.32 20.58 -11.36
CA ASP A 54 26.80 20.60 -9.97
C ASP A 54 26.03 19.61 -9.10
N ASP A 55 26.64 19.16 -8.01
CA ASP A 55 25.97 18.32 -7.01
C ASP A 55 24.78 19.01 -6.31
N VAL A 56 24.73 20.35 -6.38
CA VAL A 56 23.67 21.16 -5.80
C VAL A 56 22.54 21.36 -6.81
N ALA A 57 21.48 20.56 -6.65
CA ALA A 57 20.30 20.66 -7.50
C ALA A 57 19.54 21.97 -7.24
N LYS A 58 19.48 22.83 -8.26
CA LYS A 58 18.61 24.01 -8.31
C LYS A 58 17.30 23.63 -8.95
N PHE A 59 16.26 23.50 -8.14
CA PHE A 59 14.95 23.07 -8.60
C PHE A 59 14.12 24.24 -9.11
N GLN A 60 13.53 24.06 -10.28
CA GLN A 60 12.68 25.02 -10.96
C GLN A 60 11.30 24.40 -11.24
N SER A 61 10.29 25.23 -11.43
CA SER A 61 8.91 24.77 -11.65
C SER A 61 8.73 24.17 -13.05
N ARG A 62 8.50 22.85 -13.11
CA ARG A 62 8.15 22.13 -14.34
C ARG A 62 6.64 22.20 -14.63
N GLY A 63 5.82 22.25 -13.58
CA GLY A 63 4.36 22.25 -13.71
C GLY A 63 3.64 22.05 -12.38
N SER A 64 2.36 21.69 -12.46
CA SER A 64 1.52 21.34 -11.31
C SER A 64 0.72 20.07 -11.58
N LEU A 65 0.61 19.25 -10.55
CA LEU A 65 -0.16 18.01 -10.49
C LEU A 65 -1.47 18.32 -9.79
N LEU A 66 -2.59 18.08 -10.46
CA LEU A 66 -3.92 18.14 -9.86
C LEU A 66 -4.36 16.72 -9.53
N LEU A 67 -4.31 16.40 -8.24
CA LEU A 67 -4.63 15.10 -7.65
C LEU A 67 -6.10 15.09 -7.23
N LYS A 68 -6.89 14.18 -7.79
CA LYS A 68 -8.29 14.02 -7.43
C LYS A 68 -8.46 12.75 -6.61
N THR A 69 -8.86 12.94 -5.36
CA THR A 69 -9.21 11.85 -4.46
C THR A 69 -10.65 11.44 -4.71
N GLY A 70 -10.84 10.15 -4.99
CA GLY A 70 -12.14 9.51 -5.18
C GLY A 70 -12.01 8.01 -4.94
N ARG A 71 -13.04 7.23 -5.32
CA ARG A 71 -12.94 5.76 -5.29
C ARG A 71 -11.77 5.24 -6.12
N GLU A 72 -11.46 5.94 -7.21
CA GLU A 72 -10.28 5.73 -8.03
C GLU A 72 -9.45 7.02 -7.99
N PRO A 73 -8.23 7.01 -7.43
CA PRO A 73 -7.39 8.18 -7.43
C PRO A 73 -6.97 8.50 -8.86
N SER A 74 -7.27 9.72 -9.31
CA SER A 74 -6.86 10.19 -10.64
C SER A 74 -5.96 11.40 -10.51
N VAL A 75 -5.10 11.58 -11.50
CA VAL A 75 -4.15 12.69 -11.52
C VAL A 75 -4.08 13.30 -12.90
N SER A 76 -4.15 14.62 -12.92
CA SER A 76 -3.98 15.43 -14.13
C SER A 76 -2.76 16.32 -13.96
N LEU A 77 -2.12 16.65 -15.08
CA LEU A 77 -0.85 17.34 -15.11
C LEU A 77 -0.97 18.59 -15.98
N THR A 78 -0.45 19.71 -15.48
CA THR A 78 -0.32 20.97 -16.21
C THR A 78 1.15 21.34 -16.23
N GLN A 79 1.76 21.43 -17.41
CA GLN A 79 3.20 21.64 -17.55
C GLN A 79 3.50 22.94 -18.26
N ASN A 80 4.65 23.51 -17.89
CA ASN A 80 5.26 24.60 -18.60
C ASN A 80 6.13 24.04 -19.74
N GLN A 81 6.22 24.80 -20.83
CA GLN A 81 7.13 24.49 -21.94
C GLN A 81 8.58 24.79 -21.53
N LEU A 82 9.53 24.11 -22.15
CA LEU A 82 10.94 24.32 -21.89
C LEU A 82 11.46 25.54 -22.65
N SER A 83 12.15 26.44 -21.94
CA SER A 83 12.77 27.62 -22.55
C SER A 83 13.94 27.23 -23.45
N GLU A 84 14.29 28.08 -24.42
CA GLU A 84 15.42 27.84 -25.33
C GLU A 84 16.76 27.68 -24.59
N ASP A 85 16.98 28.52 -23.56
CA ASP A 85 18.15 28.44 -22.69
C ASP A 85 18.20 27.11 -21.93
N ASP A 86 17.05 26.65 -21.41
CA ASP A 86 16.95 25.39 -20.70
C ASP A 86 17.16 24.18 -21.61
N ARG A 87 16.76 24.25 -22.88
CA ARG A 87 17.02 23.20 -23.89
C ARG A 87 18.51 23.04 -24.13
N SER A 88 19.20 24.16 -24.37
CA SER A 88 20.65 24.19 -24.58
C SER A 88 21.39 23.61 -23.37
N LYS A 89 21.00 24.03 -22.17
CA LYS A 89 21.55 23.52 -20.92
C LYS A 89 21.28 22.02 -20.72
N LEU A 90 20.08 21.54 -21.03
CA LEU A 90 19.74 20.12 -20.92
C LEU A 90 20.62 19.26 -21.86
N LYS A 91 20.93 19.77 -23.05
CA LYS A 91 21.87 19.11 -23.99
C LYS A 91 23.30 19.09 -23.49
N GLU A 92 23.79 20.19 -22.92
CA GLU A 92 25.13 20.22 -22.30
C GLU A 92 25.24 19.18 -21.18
N VAL A 93 24.20 19.08 -20.34
CA VAL A 93 24.12 18.08 -19.27
C VAL A 93 24.04 16.66 -19.83
N ALA A 94 23.30 16.45 -20.91
CA ALA A 94 23.23 15.17 -21.61
C ALA A 94 24.58 14.74 -22.21
N ALA A 95 25.38 15.69 -22.73
CA ALA A 95 26.68 15.41 -23.34
C ALA A 95 27.73 14.87 -22.36
N VAL A 96 27.54 15.12 -21.06
CA VAL A 96 28.44 14.66 -19.99
C VAL A 96 27.81 13.57 -19.09
N ASP A 97 26.79 12.88 -19.59
CA ASP A 97 26.05 11.84 -18.86
C ASP A 97 25.47 12.32 -17.51
N GLY A 98 25.07 13.59 -17.44
CA GLY A 98 24.45 14.19 -16.27
C GLY A 98 23.05 13.66 -15.95
N LEU A 99 22.46 14.15 -14.85
CA LEU A 99 21.17 13.67 -14.35
C LEU A 99 20.09 14.73 -14.48
N TYR A 100 18.92 14.29 -14.95
CA TYR A 100 17.68 15.04 -14.84
C TYR A 100 16.93 14.57 -13.58
N ARG A 101 16.70 15.49 -12.65
CA ARG A 101 16.08 15.24 -11.35
C ARG A 101 14.70 15.86 -11.31
N ILE A 102 13.76 15.18 -10.67
CA ILE A 102 12.44 15.73 -10.35
C ILE A 102 12.22 15.72 -8.85
N ARG A 103 11.38 16.64 -8.36
CA ARG A 103 10.88 16.60 -6.99
C ARG A 103 9.41 16.95 -6.91
N VAL A 104 8.76 16.34 -5.92
CA VAL A 104 7.36 16.57 -5.56
C VAL A 104 7.29 16.65 -4.04
N PRO A 105 6.57 17.60 -3.43
CA PRO A 105 6.46 17.66 -1.98
C PRO A 105 5.68 16.48 -1.43
N ARG A 106 5.97 16.10 -0.19
CA ARG A 106 5.19 15.08 0.52
C ARG A 106 3.85 15.68 0.94
N VAL A 107 2.77 15.01 0.53
CA VAL A 107 1.40 15.49 0.70
C VAL A 107 0.46 14.35 1.01
N PHE A 108 -0.62 14.66 1.72
CA PHE A 108 -1.69 13.72 2.03
C PHE A 108 -2.87 13.93 1.08
N LEU A 109 -3.25 12.90 0.32
CA LEU A 109 -4.27 13.00 -0.72
C LEU A 109 -5.69 13.19 -0.18
N GLN A 110 -5.95 12.90 1.11
CA GLN A 110 -7.27 13.04 1.73
C GLN A 110 -7.45 14.32 2.57
N ALA A 111 -6.56 15.31 2.46
CA ALA A 111 -6.72 16.54 3.23
C ALA A 111 -7.83 17.44 2.64
N ASP A 112 -9.04 17.31 3.18
CA ASP A 112 -10.23 18.15 2.90
C ASP A 112 -10.07 19.61 3.42
N ARG A 113 -8.86 19.99 3.84
CA ARG A 113 -8.60 21.30 4.43
C ARG A 113 -7.24 21.80 3.98
N GLN A 114 -7.28 23.00 3.39
CA GLN A 114 -6.16 23.94 3.19
C GLN A 114 -5.53 24.39 4.54
N THR A 115 -5.53 23.55 5.57
CA THR A 115 -4.95 23.87 6.87
C THR A 115 -3.51 23.44 6.85
N GLU A 116 -2.65 24.44 6.69
CA GLU A 116 -1.21 24.42 6.99
C GLU A 116 -0.44 23.29 6.33
N TRP A 117 0.16 23.66 5.21
CA TRP A 117 1.22 22.96 4.49
C TRP A 117 2.34 22.49 5.42
N GLN A 118 2.16 21.36 6.10
CA GLN A 118 3.27 20.63 6.64
C GLN A 118 3.87 19.81 5.48
N MET A 119 4.48 20.53 4.52
CA MET A 119 5.30 19.93 3.49
C MET A 119 6.53 19.36 4.18
N ASP A 120 6.41 18.11 4.62
CA ASP A 120 7.39 17.43 5.46
C ASP A 120 8.56 16.89 4.62
N GLY A 121 9.10 17.78 3.78
CA GLY A 121 10.14 17.50 2.80
C GLY A 121 9.63 17.16 1.40
N TYR A 122 10.57 16.74 0.57
CA TYR A 122 10.37 16.44 -0.84
C TYR A 122 10.70 14.99 -1.13
N LEU A 123 10.01 14.43 -2.11
CA LEU A 123 10.33 13.17 -2.76
C LEU A 123 11.07 13.49 -4.04
N THR A 124 12.21 12.84 -4.25
CA THR A 124 13.07 13.09 -5.40
C THR A 124 13.29 11.81 -6.18
N ALA A 125 13.32 11.92 -7.51
CA ALA A 125 13.74 10.85 -8.40
C ALA A 125 14.57 11.42 -9.55
N PHE A 126 15.29 10.58 -10.26
CA PHE A 126 16.19 11.02 -11.32
C PHE A 126 16.28 10.01 -12.46
N VAL A 127 16.61 10.52 -13.63
CA VAL A 127 16.96 9.77 -14.85
C VAL A 127 18.19 10.39 -15.48
N ARG A 128 18.84 9.69 -16.42
CA ARG A 128 19.94 10.29 -17.18
C ARG A 128 19.40 11.38 -18.10
N ALA A 129 20.09 12.52 -18.17
CA ALA A 129 19.72 13.63 -19.03
C ALA A 129 19.74 13.23 -20.52
N CYS A 130 20.71 12.44 -20.96
CA CYS A 130 20.75 11.89 -22.32
C CYS A 130 19.49 11.11 -22.68
N ALA A 131 18.92 10.36 -21.73
CA ALA A 131 17.72 9.57 -21.99
C ALA A 131 16.47 10.47 -22.13
N MET A 132 16.41 11.59 -21.41
CA MET A 132 15.33 12.59 -21.56
C MET A 132 15.37 13.30 -22.92
N VAL A 133 16.57 13.62 -23.41
CA VAL A 133 16.77 14.29 -24.70
C VAL A 133 16.44 13.32 -25.84
N GLU A 134 17.03 12.13 -25.85
CA GLU A 134 16.77 11.12 -26.89
C GLU A 134 15.33 10.59 -26.89
N SER A 135 14.61 10.72 -25.77
CA SER A 135 13.19 10.41 -25.70
C SER A 135 12.27 11.55 -26.12
N HIS A 136 12.79 12.67 -26.64
CA HIS A 136 11.98 13.84 -27.01
C HIS A 136 11.09 14.30 -25.84
N LEU A 137 11.68 14.39 -24.64
CA LEU A 137 10.96 14.74 -23.40
C LEU A 137 9.77 13.81 -23.05
N SER A 138 9.76 12.58 -23.57
CA SER A 138 8.79 11.54 -23.26
C SER A 138 9.14 10.79 -21.97
N ASP A 139 8.36 11.02 -20.92
CA ASP A 139 8.56 10.40 -19.62
C ASP A 139 7.27 9.87 -18.98
N VAL A 140 7.44 8.87 -18.12
CA VAL A 140 6.39 8.28 -17.32
C VAL A 140 6.74 8.52 -15.86
N ILE A 141 5.88 9.25 -15.16
CA ILE A 141 6.00 9.52 -13.73
C ILE A 141 4.97 8.66 -13.00
N THR A 142 5.41 7.96 -11.96
CA THR A 142 4.54 7.19 -11.06
C THR A 142 4.67 7.73 -9.65
N LEU A 143 3.54 8.11 -9.08
CA LEU A 143 3.38 8.56 -7.71
C LEU A 143 2.96 7.37 -6.85
N HIS A 144 3.74 7.06 -5.81
CA HIS A 144 3.50 5.93 -4.92
C HIS A 144 2.89 6.42 -3.62
N THR A 145 1.74 5.86 -3.27
CA THR A 145 1.01 6.24 -2.05
C THR A 145 1.03 5.12 -1.03
N ASP A 146 0.78 5.43 0.24
CA ASP A 146 0.47 4.41 1.26
C ASP A 146 -1.02 4.02 1.26
N VAL A 147 -1.40 3.17 2.21
CA VAL A 147 -2.80 2.73 2.41
C VAL A 147 -3.73 3.84 2.92
N SER A 148 -3.17 4.90 3.50
CA SER A 148 -3.89 6.06 4.01
C SER A 148 -4.04 7.16 2.94
N GLY A 149 -3.34 7.06 1.81
CA GLY A 149 -3.31 8.09 0.77
C GLY A 149 -2.21 9.15 0.97
N TYR A 150 -1.18 8.87 1.77
CA TYR A 150 0.00 9.71 1.88
C TYR A 150 0.97 9.41 0.73
N LEU A 151 1.53 10.44 0.09
CA LEU A 151 2.52 10.27 -0.95
C LEU A 151 3.89 9.90 -0.32
N ILE A 152 4.35 8.68 -0.56
CA ILE A 152 5.58 8.12 0.04
C ILE A 152 6.76 8.04 -0.93
N GLY A 153 6.49 8.03 -2.24
CA GLY A 153 7.53 7.89 -3.26
C GLY A 153 7.14 8.48 -4.62
N VAL A 154 8.16 8.77 -5.41
CA VAL A 154 8.03 9.16 -6.83
C VAL A 154 9.05 8.37 -7.64
N SER A 155 8.67 7.93 -8.82
CA SER A 155 9.57 7.32 -9.80
C SER A 155 9.34 7.94 -11.16
N ILE A 156 10.42 8.04 -11.95
CA ILE A 156 10.41 8.56 -13.32
C ILE A 156 11.16 7.59 -14.22
N VAL A 157 10.63 7.38 -15.42
CA VAL A 157 11.24 6.56 -16.47
C VAL A 157 11.05 7.27 -17.80
N THR A 158 12.02 7.22 -18.69
CA THR A 158 11.90 7.77 -20.06
C THR A 158 11.64 6.66 -21.08
N LEU A 159 10.99 7.01 -22.18
CA LEU A 159 10.67 6.07 -23.26
C LEU A 159 11.15 6.64 -24.60
N PRO A 160 12.29 6.15 -25.15
CA PRO A 160 13.18 5.10 -24.65
C PRO A 160 14.02 5.47 -23.42
N GLY A 161 14.40 4.46 -22.63
CA GLY A 161 15.19 4.62 -21.38
C GLY A 161 16.71 4.54 -21.54
N ALA A 162 17.20 4.36 -22.76
CA ALA A 162 18.61 4.14 -23.06
C ALA A 162 19.18 5.31 -23.86
N CYS A 163 20.45 5.64 -23.59
CA CYS A 163 21.19 6.64 -24.38
C CYS A 163 21.98 5.89 -25.46
N ARG A 164 21.72 6.19 -26.72
CA ARG A 164 22.34 5.60 -27.91
C ARG A 164 23.16 6.61 -28.71
N GLY A 165 23.18 7.88 -28.30
CA GLY A 165 23.86 8.96 -29.00
C GLY A 165 23.08 9.43 -30.23
N ALA A 166 21.75 9.33 -30.21
CA ALA A 166 20.91 9.85 -31.28
C ALA A 166 20.93 11.39 -31.26
N GLU A 167 21.19 12.00 -32.41
CA GLU A 167 21.15 13.46 -32.55
C GLU A 167 19.68 13.91 -32.68
N VAL A 168 19.27 14.87 -31.85
CA VAL A 168 17.89 15.38 -31.75
C VAL A 168 17.89 16.88 -32.03
N GLU A 169 16.97 17.35 -32.86
CA GLU A 169 16.86 18.78 -33.23
C GLU A 169 16.19 19.59 -32.12
N ASP A 170 16.76 20.74 -31.73
CA ASP A 170 16.31 21.49 -30.54
C ASP A 170 14.94 22.14 -30.67
N GLU A 171 14.66 22.69 -31.85
CA GLU A 171 13.57 23.66 -32.03
C GLU A 171 12.21 22.97 -31.99
N VAL A 172 12.10 21.81 -32.64
CA VAL A 172 10.83 21.09 -32.80
C VAL A 172 10.62 20.05 -31.69
N ASP A 173 11.68 19.36 -31.28
CA ASP A 173 11.54 18.14 -30.49
C ASP A 173 11.61 18.34 -28.97
N LEU A 174 12.16 19.47 -28.50
CA LEU A 174 12.43 19.71 -27.07
C LEU A 174 11.61 20.86 -26.47
N GLU A 175 10.49 21.22 -27.08
CA GLU A 175 9.60 22.30 -26.59
C GLU A 175 8.62 21.84 -25.52
N VAL A 176 7.96 20.71 -25.77
CA VAL A 176 6.82 20.24 -24.99
C VAL A 176 7.17 18.93 -24.32
N PHE A 177 6.87 18.83 -23.03
CA PHE A 177 6.96 17.57 -22.31
C PHE A 177 5.81 16.63 -22.70
N ASN A 178 6.15 15.39 -23.03
CA ASN A 178 5.17 14.33 -23.24
C ASN A 178 5.16 13.40 -22.03
N THR A 179 4.49 13.84 -20.96
CA THR A 179 4.52 13.13 -19.67
C THR A 179 3.25 12.32 -19.45
N THR A 180 3.40 11.01 -19.24
CA THR A 180 2.34 10.13 -18.75
C THR A 180 2.43 10.01 -17.23
N LEU A 181 1.31 10.21 -16.53
CA LEU A 181 1.28 10.21 -15.07
C LEU A 181 0.38 9.10 -14.53
N SER A 182 0.84 8.39 -13.50
CA SER A 182 0.10 7.30 -12.84
C SER A 182 0.23 7.36 -11.32
N ILE A 183 -0.82 6.95 -10.61
CA ILE A 183 -0.78 6.75 -9.16
C ILE A 183 -0.78 5.24 -8.89
N MET A 184 0.16 4.78 -8.08
CA MET A 184 0.26 3.40 -7.63
C MET A 184 -0.03 3.35 -6.13
N ALA A 185 -1.18 2.78 -5.77
CA ALA A 185 -1.56 2.50 -4.39
C ALA A 185 -1.14 1.07 -4.00
N PRO A 186 -0.92 0.79 -2.69
CA PRO A 186 -0.57 -0.54 -2.23
C PRO A 186 -1.73 -1.51 -2.47
N VAL A 187 -1.43 -2.67 -3.05
CA VAL A 187 -2.40 -3.74 -3.25
C VAL A 187 -2.32 -4.73 -2.08
N ASN A 188 -3.47 -5.26 -1.68
CA ASN A 188 -3.50 -6.34 -0.69
C ASN A 188 -2.76 -7.56 -1.24
N ALA A 189 -1.90 -8.15 -0.42
CA ALA A 189 -1.22 -9.37 -0.79
C ALA A 189 -2.25 -10.48 -1.09
N PRO A 190 -1.95 -11.38 -2.04
CA PRO A 190 -2.79 -12.54 -2.27
C PRO A 190 -2.89 -13.36 -0.99
N GLY A 191 -4.09 -13.88 -0.71
CA GLY A 191 -4.31 -14.77 0.44
C GLY A 191 -3.50 -16.07 0.31
N PRO A 192 -3.27 -16.77 1.42
CA PRO A 192 -2.53 -18.04 1.38
C PRO A 192 -3.29 -19.07 0.54
N GLU A 193 -2.56 -19.76 -0.34
CA GLU A 193 -3.12 -20.84 -1.15
C GLU A 193 -3.32 -22.09 -0.29
N THR A 194 -4.43 -22.14 0.46
CA THR A 194 -4.73 -23.27 1.36
C THR A 194 -5.49 -24.39 0.67
N ALA A 195 -5.93 -24.23 -0.58
CA ALA A 195 -6.75 -25.21 -1.29
C ALA A 195 -6.09 -26.60 -1.36
N LEU A 196 -4.83 -26.67 -1.78
CA LEU A 196 -4.08 -27.93 -1.85
C LEU A 196 -3.84 -28.55 -0.48
N PHE A 197 -3.66 -27.72 0.55
CA PHE A 197 -3.48 -28.20 1.92
C PHE A 197 -4.79 -28.77 2.49
N LEU A 198 -5.92 -28.09 2.25
CA LEU A 198 -7.24 -28.55 2.65
C LEU A 198 -7.58 -29.86 1.94
N GLU A 199 -7.38 -29.95 0.63
CA GLU A 199 -7.63 -31.19 -0.12
C GLU A 199 -6.76 -32.34 0.42
N ARG A 200 -5.48 -32.10 0.70
CA ARG A 200 -4.61 -33.12 1.30
C ARG A 200 -5.12 -33.54 2.69
N MET A 201 -5.53 -32.59 3.53
CA MET A 201 -6.11 -32.90 4.84
C MET A 201 -7.42 -33.68 4.72
N GLU A 202 -8.28 -33.33 3.76
CA GLU A 202 -9.53 -34.03 3.49
C GLU A 202 -9.26 -35.46 3.02
N GLN A 203 -8.36 -35.66 2.05
CA GLN A 203 -7.94 -36.99 1.60
C GLN A 203 -7.33 -37.83 2.74
N GLU A 204 -6.53 -37.23 3.61
CA GLU A 204 -6.02 -37.92 4.79
C GLU A 204 -7.13 -38.26 5.78
N SER A 205 -8.07 -37.35 6.01
CA SER A 205 -9.22 -37.60 6.88
C SER A 205 -10.14 -38.70 6.35
N GLU A 206 -10.35 -38.74 5.03
CA GLU A 206 -11.11 -39.78 4.37
C GLU A 206 -10.40 -41.13 4.42
N LYS A 207 -9.07 -41.16 4.21
CA LYS A 207 -8.27 -42.38 4.38
C LYS A 207 -8.35 -42.88 5.82
N LYS A 208 -8.28 -41.97 6.81
CA LYS A 208 -8.48 -42.30 8.24
C LYS A 208 -9.88 -42.86 8.52
N GLY A 209 -10.92 -42.29 7.92
CA GLY A 209 -12.31 -42.73 8.08
C GLY A 209 -12.65 -44.05 7.37
N LYS A 210 -12.09 -44.27 6.17
CA LYS A 210 -12.32 -45.48 5.37
C LYS A 210 -11.57 -46.71 5.91
N ASN A 211 -10.41 -46.52 6.55
CA ASN A 211 -9.58 -47.62 7.04
C ASN A 211 -9.18 -47.49 8.53
N PRO A 212 -10.14 -47.56 9.47
CA PRO A 212 -9.88 -47.39 10.91
C PRO A 212 -9.00 -48.50 11.51
N GLN A 213 -8.77 -49.61 10.79
CA GLN A 213 -7.92 -50.71 11.23
C GLN A 213 -6.42 -50.45 11.02
N GLU A 214 -6.04 -49.55 10.10
CA GLU A 214 -4.64 -49.16 9.87
C GLU A 214 -4.13 -48.12 10.86
N GLN A 215 -5.04 -47.38 11.50
CA GLN A 215 -4.75 -46.41 12.56
C GLN A 215 -4.72 -47.05 13.97
N LYS A 216 -5.01 -48.35 14.09
CA LYS A 216 -4.89 -49.06 15.38
C LYS A 216 -3.41 -49.19 15.75
N SER A 217 -3.04 -48.83 16.97
CA SER A 217 -1.68 -48.97 17.51
C SER A 217 -1.14 -50.39 17.26
N PHE A 218 0.17 -50.51 17.02
CA PHE A 218 0.85 -51.81 16.76
C PHE A 218 0.43 -52.90 17.75
N PHE A 219 0.30 -52.56 19.03
CA PHE A 219 -0.15 -53.48 20.07
C PHE A 219 -1.58 -53.96 19.83
N ALA A 220 -2.50 -53.08 19.41
CA ALA A 220 -3.88 -53.44 19.11
C ALA A 220 -4.01 -54.31 17.85
N LYS A 221 -3.11 -54.15 16.88
CA LYS A 221 -3.13 -54.96 15.64
C LYS A 221 -2.48 -56.33 15.83
N TYR A 222 -1.45 -56.43 16.68
CA TYR A 222 -0.60 -57.63 16.79
C TYR A 222 -0.55 -58.25 18.19
N TRP A 223 -1.51 -57.93 19.07
CA TRP A 223 -1.55 -58.45 20.45
C TRP A 223 -1.46 -59.98 20.52
N TYR A 224 -2.08 -60.70 19.57
CA TYR A 224 -2.06 -62.16 19.52
C TYR A 224 -0.67 -62.72 19.17
N LEU A 225 0.11 -62.02 18.34
CA LEU A 225 1.50 -62.41 18.04
C LEU A 225 2.43 -62.16 19.22
N ILE A 226 2.22 -61.04 19.93
CA ILE A 226 2.97 -60.73 21.15
C ILE A 226 2.67 -61.77 22.23
N LEU A 227 1.39 -62.11 22.44
CA LEU A 227 0.97 -63.12 23.41
C LEU A 227 1.49 -64.52 23.03
N GLY A 228 1.35 -64.92 21.76
CA GLY A 228 1.84 -66.20 21.26
C GLY A 228 3.36 -66.33 21.33
N GLY A 229 4.10 -65.27 20.98
CA GLY A 229 5.56 -65.22 21.09
C GLY A 229 6.05 -65.29 22.54
N ALA A 230 5.35 -64.64 23.47
CA ALA A 230 5.67 -64.71 24.90
C ALA A 230 5.44 -66.12 25.47
N ILE A 231 4.34 -66.79 25.11
CA ILE A 231 4.07 -68.17 25.51
C ILE A 231 5.13 -69.12 24.91
N PHE A 232 5.46 -68.95 23.63
CA PHE A 232 6.51 -69.73 22.97
C PHE A 232 7.86 -69.55 23.65
N LEU A 233 8.24 -68.32 23.99
CA LEU A 233 9.48 -68.01 24.72
C LEU A 233 9.49 -68.65 26.13
N MET A 234 8.36 -68.66 26.83
CA MET A 234 8.26 -69.32 28.14
C MET A 234 8.40 -70.84 28.01
N LEU A 235 7.80 -71.44 26.98
CA LEU A 235 7.93 -72.88 26.72
C LEU A 235 9.37 -73.25 26.34
N THR A 236 10.07 -72.43 25.55
CA THR A 236 11.47 -72.70 25.17
C THR A 236 12.46 -72.39 26.28
N ASN A 237 12.23 -71.39 27.14
CA ASN A 237 13.01 -71.17 28.36
C ASN A 237 12.75 -72.25 29.42
N SER A 238 11.52 -72.78 29.49
CA SER A 238 11.22 -73.95 30.34
C SER A 238 11.79 -75.27 29.79
N ALA A 239 12.23 -75.27 28.54
CA ALA A 239 12.86 -76.41 27.87
C ALA A 239 14.40 -76.35 27.88
N GLN A 240 15.03 -75.46 28.66
CA GLN A 240 16.43 -75.64 29.01
C GLN A 240 16.57 -76.89 29.90
N PRO A 241 17.30 -77.94 29.47
CA PRO A 241 17.65 -79.04 30.37
C PRO A 241 18.47 -78.44 31.52
N PRO A 242 18.35 -78.96 32.76
CA PRO A 242 19.06 -78.41 33.90
C PRO A 242 20.57 -78.38 33.58
N ALA A 243 21.13 -77.17 33.53
CA ALA A 243 22.57 -77.00 33.49
C ALA A 243 23.15 -77.60 34.78
N GLY A 244 23.89 -78.68 34.63
CA GLY A 244 24.49 -79.43 35.72
C GLY A 244 25.27 -78.53 36.66
N GLY A 245 24.83 -78.47 37.92
CA GLY A 245 25.56 -77.89 39.03
C GLY A 245 25.99 -78.99 39.98
N GLY A 246 27.18 -79.55 39.75
CA GLY A 246 27.86 -80.36 40.75
C GLY A 246 28.22 -79.50 41.96
N ARG A 247 27.77 -79.92 43.15
CA ARG A 247 28.33 -79.50 44.42
C ARG A 247 28.53 -80.73 45.29
N GLU A 248 29.79 -81.08 45.48
CA GLU A 248 30.29 -82.01 46.48
C GLU A 248 29.91 -81.54 47.90
N GLN A 249 29.41 -82.43 48.73
CA GLN A 249 29.57 -82.38 50.18
C GLN A 249 29.74 -83.80 50.73
N SER A 250 30.87 -83.96 51.44
CA SER A 250 31.24 -84.92 52.50
C SER A 250 31.04 -86.43 52.30
#